data_AF-A0A9X0ABC5-F1
#
_entry.id   AF-A0A9X0ABC5-F1
#
_cell.length_a   1.000
_cell.length_b   1.000
_cell.length_c   1.000
_cell.angle_alpha   90.00
_cell.angle_beta   90.00
_cell.angle_gamma   90.00
#
_symmetry.space_group_name_H-M   'P 1'
#
loop_
_entity.id
_entity.type
_entity.pdbx_description
1 polymer ?
#
loop_
_entity_poly.entity_id
_entity_poly.type
_entity_poly.pdbx_seq_one_letter_code
_entity_poly.pdbx_strand_id
1 'polypeptide(L)'
;MEWNLPLLLLGGGGYNVKNAARCWTYLTGVALNQPLSLDIPEHEYFLAYGPDYQLDIPPGRRHDMNTAEDLMNLLNTVSGNLQKIR
;
A
#
# COMPACT_ATOMS: atom_id res chain seq x y z
N MET A 1 -3.79 8.84 9.99
CA MET A 1 -5.24 9.11 9.85
C MET A 1 -5.55 10.49 10.40
N GLU A 2 -4.99 11.53 9.81
CA GLU A 2 -4.91 12.86 10.43
C GLU A 2 -6.20 13.67 10.35
N TRP A 3 -7.09 13.35 9.41
CA TRP A 3 -8.31 14.12 9.17
C TRP A 3 -9.44 13.78 10.16
N ASN A 4 -9.28 12.72 10.94
CA ASN A 4 -10.21 12.29 12.01
C ASN A 4 -11.69 12.21 11.58
N LEU A 5 -11.95 11.70 10.38
CA LEU A 5 -13.29 11.43 9.87
C LEU A 5 -13.63 9.94 9.99
N PRO A 6 -14.92 9.57 10.10
CA PRO A 6 -15.33 8.17 9.99
C PRO A 6 -14.78 7.57 8.68
N LEU A 7 -14.04 6.47 8.82
CA LEU A 7 -13.28 5.88 7.72
C LEU A 7 -13.70 4.43 7.51
N LEU A 8 -14.06 4.11 6.26
CA LEU A 8 -14.27 2.75 5.79
C LEU A 8 -13.09 2.33 4.91
N LEU A 9 -12.32 1.33 5.35
CA LEU A 9 -11.24 0.74 4.58
C LEU A 9 -11.79 -0.46 3.78
N LEU A 10 -11.59 -0.44 2.47
CA LEU A 10 -12.10 -1.47 1.56
C LEU A 10 -10.96 -2.15 0.81
N GLY A 11 -11.15 -3.44 0.56
CA GLY A 11 -10.30 -4.25 -0.31
C GLY A 11 -10.26 -3.78 -1.77
N GLY A 12 -9.60 -4.57 -2.61
CA GLY A 12 -9.54 -4.36 -4.05
C GLY A 12 -8.79 -5.49 -4.74
N GLY A 13 -8.18 -5.20 -5.90
CA GLY A 13 -7.31 -6.15 -6.59
C GLY A 13 -6.08 -6.55 -5.76
N GLY A 14 -5.40 -7.62 -6.20
CA GLY A 14 -4.26 -8.18 -5.48
C GLY A 14 -3.92 -9.58 -5.97
N TYR A 15 -3.29 -9.67 -7.14
CA TYR A 15 -3.16 -10.96 -7.85
C TYR A 15 -1.97 -11.81 -7.39
N ASN A 16 -1.09 -11.26 -6.55
CA ASN A 16 -0.18 -12.05 -5.75
C ASN A 16 -0.75 -12.13 -4.33
N VAL A 17 -1.41 -13.24 -4.02
CA VAL A 17 -2.16 -13.45 -2.77
C VAL A 17 -1.31 -13.18 -1.52
N LYS A 18 -0.04 -13.58 -1.53
CA LYS A 18 0.88 -13.40 -0.40
C LYS A 18 1.19 -11.92 -0.16
N ASN A 19 1.41 -11.17 -1.23
CA ASN A 19 1.68 -9.74 -1.14
C ASN A 19 0.42 -8.95 -0.79
N ALA A 20 -0.75 -9.42 -1.25
CA ALA A 20 -2.02 -8.88 -0.80
C ALA A 20 -2.21 -9.07 0.71
N ALA A 21 -1.93 -10.27 1.23
CA ALA A 21 -1.99 -10.55 2.67
C ALA A 21 -1.01 -9.67 3.47
N ARG A 22 0.26 -9.54 3.03
CA ARG A 22 1.24 -8.62 3.64
C ARG A 22 0.73 -7.18 3.70
N CYS A 23 0.25 -6.67 2.56
CA CYS A 23 -0.26 -5.30 2.44
C CYS A 23 -1.44 -5.05 3.41
N TRP A 24 -2.43 -5.93 3.42
CA TRP A 24 -3.61 -5.76 4.28
C TRP A 24 -3.30 -5.92 5.77
N THR A 25 -2.38 -6.83 6.14
CA THR A 25 -1.89 -6.94 7.51
C THR A 25 -1.20 -5.64 7.95
N TYR A 26 -0.31 -5.10 7.13
CA TYR A 26 0.37 -3.84 7.42
C TYR A 26 -0.61 -2.66 7.54
N LEU A 27 -1.53 -2.51 6.59
CA LEU A 27 -2.54 -1.44 6.61
C LEU A 27 -3.48 -1.54 7.82
N THR A 28 -3.77 -2.75 8.29
CA THR A 28 -4.54 -2.97 9.52
C THR A 28 -3.75 -2.50 10.75
N GLY A 29 -2.45 -2.79 10.82
CA GLY A 29 -1.56 -2.24 11.86
C GLY A 29 -1.56 -0.71 11.86
N VAL A 30 -1.43 -0.08 10.68
CA VAL A 30 -1.51 1.38 10.53
C VAL A 30 -2.87 1.92 11.01
N ALA A 31 -3.96 1.25 10.68
CA ALA A 31 -5.31 1.65 11.09
C ALA A 31 -5.54 1.58 12.59
N LEU A 32 -4.93 0.59 13.25
CA LEU A 32 -4.95 0.44 14.70
C LEU A 32 -3.88 1.29 15.40
N ASN A 33 -3.08 2.05 14.65
CA ASN A 33 -1.90 2.76 15.15
C ASN A 33 -0.93 1.85 15.92
N GLN A 34 -0.78 0.61 15.44
CA GLN A 34 0.03 -0.43 16.04
C GLN A 34 1.16 -0.82 15.09
N PRO A 35 2.43 -0.53 15.43
CA PRO A 35 3.56 -1.00 14.65
C PRO A 35 3.63 -2.53 14.71
N LEU A 36 3.94 -3.15 13.58
CA LEU A 36 4.07 -4.59 13.46
C LEU A 36 5.54 -4.97 13.31
N SER A 37 5.89 -6.19 13.74
CA SER A 37 7.18 -6.79 13.41
C SER A 37 7.27 -7.02 11.90
N LEU A 38 8.51 -6.99 11.38
CA LEU A 38 8.78 -7.43 10.02
C LEU A 38 8.74 -8.96 9.91
N ASP A 39 9.08 -9.70 10.97
CA ASP A 39 8.98 -11.16 10.98
C ASP A 39 7.52 -11.60 10.96
N ILE A 40 7.16 -12.44 9.99
CA ILE A 40 5.83 -13.04 9.94
C ILE A 40 5.74 -14.12 11.02
N PRO A 41 4.71 -14.11 11.89
CA PRO A 41 4.53 -15.15 12.90
C PRO A 41 4.14 -16.49 12.24
N GLU A 42 4.37 -17.61 12.92
CA GLU A 42 3.92 -18.92 12.41
C GLU A 42 2.39 -18.99 12.30
N HIS A 43 1.91 -19.53 11.18
CA HIS A 43 0.49 -19.80 10.92
C HIS A 43 0.34 -20.80 9.76
N GLU A 44 -0.89 -21.22 9.44
CA GLU A 44 -1.17 -22.28 8.45
C GLU A 44 -0.61 -22.04 7.04
N TYR A 45 -0.40 -20.77 6.64
CA TYR A 45 0.16 -20.40 5.34
C TYR A 45 1.60 -19.88 5.40
N PHE A 46 2.28 -20.01 6.55
CA PHE A 46 3.59 -19.40 6.80
C PHE A 46 4.63 -19.76 5.72
N LEU A 47 4.67 -21.02 5.28
CA LEU A 47 5.61 -21.48 4.25
C LEU A 47 5.43 -20.79 2.90
N ALA A 48 4.25 -20.22 2.62
CA ALA A 48 4.02 -19.48 1.40
C ALA A 48 4.92 -18.24 1.31
N TYR A 49 5.25 -17.61 2.45
CA TYR A 49 6.00 -16.35 2.51
C TYR A 49 7.51 -16.51 2.34
N GLY A 50 8.01 -17.72 2.10
CA GLY A 50 9.42 -17.92 1.79
C GLY A 50 9.86 -17.19 0.50
N PRO A 51 11.17 -16.94 0.36
CA PRO A 51 12.25 -17.46 1.21
C PRO A 51 12.58 -16.59 2.44
N ASP A 52 12.04 -15.37 2.52
CA ASP A 52 12.41 -14.36 3.51
C ASP A 52 11.52 -14.36 4.76
N TYR A 53 10.25 -14.77 4.64
CA TYR A 53 9.29 -14.80 5.74
C TYR A 53 9.08 -13.42 6.41
N GLN A 54 9.33 -12.35 5.65
CA GLN A 54 9.17 -10.97 6.08
C GLN A 54 7.86 -10.36 5.56
N LEU A 55 7.34 -9.39 6.31
CA LEU A 55 6.18 -8.58 5.96
C LEU A 55 6.53 -7.55 4.86
N ASP A 56 7.75 -7.00 4.90
CA ASP A 56 8.28 -6.09 3.88
C ASP A 56 8.50 -6.81 2.54
N ILE A 57 8.38 -6.06 1.44
CA ILE A 57 8.67 -6.51 0.08
C ILE A 57 9.54 -5.45 -0.58
N PRO A 58 10.80 -5.77 -0.95
CA PRO A 58 11.67 -4.82 -1.62
C PRO A 58 11.15 -4.47 -3.03
N PRO A 59 11.44 -3.24 -3.52
CA PRO A 59 11.05 -2.84 -4.85
C PRO A 59 11.68 -3.74 -5.92
N GLY A 60 10.90 -4.06 -6.96
CA GLY A 60 11.39 -4.80 -8.11
C GLY A 60 12.31 -3.97 -9.01
N ARG A 61 12.93 -4.61 -10.00
CA ARG A 61 13.85 -3.96 -10.96
C ARG A 61 13.18 -3.34 -12.18
N ARG A 62 11.85 -3.16 -12.13
CA ARG A 62 11.12 -2.57 -13.26
C ARG A 62 11.50 -1.10 -13.36
N HIS A 63 11.83 -0.65 -14.57
CA HIS A 63 12.17 0.75 -14.80
C HIS A 63 10.95 1.64 -14.50
N ASP A 64 11.20 2.75 -13.81
CA ASP A 64 10.20 3.77 -13.58
C ASP A 64 10.06 4.63 -14.84
N MET A 65 8.90 4.54 -15.48
CA MET A 65 8.56 5.32 -16.67
C MET A 65 7.84 6.63 -16.32
N ASN A 66 7.59 6.90 -15.04
CA ASN A 66 6.94 8.14 -14.60
C ASN A 66 7.99 9.25 -14.56
N THR A 67 8.01 10.10 -15.59
CA THR A 67 8.92 11.24 -15.58
C THR A 67 8.43 12.34 -14.63
N ALA A 68 9.35 13.15 -14.11
CA ALA A 68 8.98 14.27 -13.24
C ALA A 68 8.05 15.27 -13.95
N GLU A 69 8.25 15.48 -15.26
CA GLU A 69 7.40 16.34 -16.08
C GLU A 69 5.98 15.78 -16.21
N ASP A 70 5.83 14.47 -16.48
CA ASP A 70 4.52 13.82 -16.58
C ASP A 70 3.74 13.93 -15.26
N LEU A 71 4.42 13.68 -14.14
CA LEU A 71 3.84 13.79 -12.80
C LEU A 71 3.38 15.22 -12.50
N MET A 72 4.20 16.23 -12.82
CA MET A 72 3.83 17.64 -12.62
C MET A 72 2.64 18.04 -13.49
N ASN A 73 2.62 17.64 -14.75
CA ASN A 73 1.52 17.93 -15.68
C ASN A 73 0.21 17.30 -15.21
N LEU A 74 0.25 16.04 -14.75
CA LEU A 74 -0.91 15.35 -14.18
C LEU A 74 -1.41 16.04 -12.89
N LEU A 75 -0.51 16.39 -11.97
CA LEU A 75 -0.87 17.08 -10.73
C LEU A 75 -1.51 18.44 -10.98
N ASN A 76 -0.96 19.22 -11.92
CA ASN A 76 -1.53 20.52 -12.31
C ASN A 76 -2.95 20.35 -12.89
N THR A 77 -3.15 19.32 -13.72
CA THR A 77 -4.45 19.01 -14.31
C THR A 77 -5.49 18.64 -13.25
N VAL A 78 -5.15 17.72 -12.34
CA VAL A 78 -6.04 17.29 -11.26
C VAL A 78 -6.36 18.46 -10.31
N SER A 79 -5.35 19.23 -9.91
CA SER A 79 -5.52 20.38 -9.01
C SER A 79 -6.40 21.46 -9.64
N GLY A 80 -6.20 21.76 -10.92
CA GLY A 80 -7.04 22.71 -11.65
C GLY A 80 -8.50 22.26 -11.79
N ASN A 81 -8.76 20.95 -11.81
CA ASN A 81 -10.13 20.43 -11.80
C ASN A 81 -10.75 20.49 -10.40
N LEU A 82 -10.00 20.17 -9.35
CA LEU A 82 -10.47 20.27 -7.96
C LEU A 82 -10.87 21.72 -7.60
N GLN A 83 -10.13 22.73 -8.08
CA GLN A 83 -10.48 24.15 -7.87
C GLN A 83 -11.81 24.55 -8.50
N LYS A 84 -12.33 23.79 -9.46
CA LYS A 84 -13.64 24.05 -10.09
C LYS A 84 -14.79 23.40 -9.34
N ILE A 85 -14.50 22.51 -8.38
CA ILE A 85 -15.50 21.90 -7.51
C ILE A 85 -15.81 22.92 -6.41
N ARG A 86 -17.09 23.29 -6.29
CA ARG A 86 -17.61 24.16 -5.24
C ARG A 86 -17.71 23.45 -3.91
#